data_AF-Q9XUW8-F1
#
_entry.id   AF-Q9XUW8-F1
#
_cell.length_a   1.000
_cell.length_b   1.000
_cell.length_c   1.000
_cell.angle_alpha   90.00
_cell.angle_beta   90.00
_cell.angle_gamma   90.00
#
_symmetry.space_group_name_H-M   'P 1'
#
loop_
_entity.id
_entity.type
_entity.pdbx_description
1 polymer ?
#
loop_
_entity_poly.entity_id
_entity_poly.type
_entity_poly.pdbx_seq_one_letter_code
_entity_poly.pdbx_strand_id
1 'polypeptide(L)'
;MAEFPNLGKHCESTVCNRLDFLPIKCSGCGHFYCSEHFTFEAHNCPTGSRISVQVPICPICEKPVPTPKDVNVDQQVNEHIQNNCQTPKRAKVYSNACTVPKCKKKELVAMNCSKCRNNYCLSHRHERDHSCERKVGEMKINQKKSWTDSITSIARSRMNPCSAQARTEGDEALARSLQQEEYNRVAPPHQTRNSNSNCTVS
;
A
#
# COMPACT_ATOMS: atom_id res chain seq x y z
N MET A 1 32.53 -37.64 -4.54
CA MET A 1 31.90 -36.96 -5.69
C MET A 1 30.53 -36.45 -5.25
N ALA A 2 29.90 -35.48 -5.90
CA ALA A 2 28.64 -34.89 -5.41
C ALA A 2 27.45 -35.88 -5.49
N GLU A 3 27.06 -36.47 -4.36
CA GLU A 3 26.04 -37.54 -4.27
C GLU A 3 24.66 -37.01 -3.83
N PHE A 4 24.09 -36.07 -4.57
CA PHE A 4 22.70 -35.66 -4.36
C PHE A 4 21.81 -36.00 -5.57
N PRO A 5 21.55 -37.31 -5.82
CA PRO A 5 20.80 -37.76 -7.01
C PRO A 5 19.31 -37.37 -7.04
N ASN A 6 18.79 -36.74 -5.97
CA ASN A 6 17.38 -36.39 -5.83
C ASN A 6 17.12 -34.88 -5.66
N LEU A 7 18.10 -34.03 -5.95
CA LEU A 7 17.92 -32.58 -5.86
C LEU A 7 17.42 -32.01 -7.19
N GLY A 8 16.30 -31.29 -7.12
CA GLY A 8 15.65 -30.64 -8.26
C GLY A 8 14.33 -31.28 -8.66
N LYS A 9 13.66 -30.67 -9.64
CA LYS A 9 12.48 -31.26 -10.31
C LYS A 9 12.67 -31.15 -11.82
N HIS A 10 12.09 -32.08 -12.54
CA HIS A 10 12.07 -32.03 -13.99
C HIS A 10 11.00 -31.04 -14.47
N CYS A 11 11.32 -30.35 -15.55
CA CYS A 11 10.35 -29.56 -16.29
C CYS A 11 9.23 -30.47 -16.84
N GLU A 12 7.97 -30.06 -16.65
CA GLU A 12 6.78 -30.81 -17.05
C GLU A 12 6.22 -30.34 -18.41
N SER A 13 7.08 -29.72 -19.22
CA SER A 13 6.76 -29.33 -20.58
C SER A 13 6.86 -30.55 -21.50
N THR A 14 5.96 -30.66 -22.48
CA THR A 14 5.96 -31.77 -23.45
C THR A 14 7.24 -31.85 -24.29
N VAL A 15 7.94 -30.72 -24.43
CA VAL A 15 9.18 -30.60 -25.22
C VAL A 15 10.43 -30.59 -24.36
N CYS A 16 10.32 -30.47 -23.03
CA CYS A 16 11.46 -30.30 -22.15
C CYS A 16 11.27 -31.05 -20.84
N ASN A 17 12.15 -32.02 -20.61
CA ASN A 17 12.23 -32.81 -19.38
C ASN A 17 13.55 -32.55 -18.64
N ARG A 18 14.06 -31.31 -18.70
CA ARG A 18 15.33 -30.93 -18.07
C ARG A 18 15.17 -30.91 -16.56
N LEU A 19 16.12 -31.49 -15.84
CA LEU A 19 16.22 -31.37 -14.39
C LEU A 19 16.72 -29.96 -14.03
N ASP A 20 15.88 -29.21 -13.32
CA ASP A 20 16.17 -27.87 -12.84
C ASP A 20 16.29 -27.87 -11.31
N PHE A 21 17.31 -27.21 -10.79
CA PHE A 21 17.59 -27.13 -9.36
C PHE A 21 16.79 -26.01 -8.68
N LEU A 22 16.21 -25.07 -9.43
CA LEU A 22 15.25 -24.05 -8.98
C LEU A 22 13.92 -24.21 -9.73
N PRO A 23 13.19 -25.31 -9.50
CA PRO A 23 11.96 -25.57 -10.23
C PRO A 23 10.90 -24.50 -9.95
N ILE A 24 10.38 -23.88 -11.00
CA ILE A 24 9.39 -22.80 -10.90
C ILE A 24 8.00 -23.41 -10.96
N LYS A 25 7.22 -23.25 -9.88
CA LYS A 25 5.82 -23.70 -9.82
C LYS A 25 4.92 -22.70 -10.55
N CYS A 26 4.16 -23.17 -11.52
CA CYS A 26 3.16 -22.36 -12.20
C CYS A 26 1.97 -22.05 -11.28
N SER A 27 1.58 -20.77 -11.18
CA SER A 27 0.44 -20.33 -10.35
C SER A 27 -0.93 -20.78 -10.87
N GLY A 28 -1.03 -21.20 -12.14
CA GLY A 28 -2.28 -21.64 -12.76
C GLY A 28 -2.50 -23.14 -12.60
N CYS A 29 -1.63 -23.95 -13.21
CA CYS A 29 -1.76 -25.42 -13.22
C CYS A 29 -1.06 -26.14 -12.06
N GLY A 30 -0.13 -25.49 -11.35
CA GLY A 30 0.59 -26.08 -10.23
C GLY A 30 1.78 -26.98 -10.59
N HIS A 31 2.06 -27.17 -11.88
CA HIS A 31 3.18 -27.94 -12.42
C HIS A 31 4.52 -27.19 -12.34
N PHE A 32 5.64 -27.91 -12.46
CA PHE A 32 6.99 -27.35 -12.37
C PHE A 32 7.65 -27.21 -13.75
N TYR A 33 8.26 -26.06 -14.00
CA TYR A 33 8.94 -25.76 -15.26
C TYR A 33 10.33 -25.19 -15.01
N CYS A 34 11.22 -25.33 -16.00
CA CYS A 34 12.53 -24.68 -15.99
C CYS A 34 12.43 -23.18 -16.32
N SER A 35 13.55 -22.46 -16.24
CA SER A 35 13.65 -21.02 -16.54
C SER A 35 13.21 -20.62 -17.95
N GLU A 36 13.12 -21.56 -18.88
CA GLU A 36 12.71 -21.30 -20.27
C GLU A 36 11.22 -21.59 -20.50
N HIS A 37 10.61 -22.49 -19.71
CA HIS A 37 9.23 -22.94 -19.91
C HIS A 37 8.24 -22.43 -18.84
N PHE A 38 8.67 -21.57 -17.91
CA PHE A 38 7.84 -21.10 -16.81
C PHE A 38 6.70 -20.15 -17.23
N THR A 39 6.80 -19.50 -18.39
CA THR A 39 5.76 -18.59 -18.88
C THR A 39 4.50 -19.37 -19.26
N PHE A 40 3.33 -18.75 -19.08
CA PHE A 40 2.05 -19.41 -19.37
C PHE A 40 1.92 -19.84 -20.83
N GLU A 41 2.57 -19.13 -21.75
CA GLU A 41 2.60 -19.42 -23.19
C GLU A 41 3.51 -20.61 -23.51
N ALA A 42 4.67 -20.73 -22.87
CA ALA A 42 5.65 -21.77 -23.19
C ALA A 42 5.18 -23.19 -22.84
N HIS A 43 4.31 -23.34 -21.83
CA HIS A 43 3.72 -24.64 -21.46
C HIS A 43 2.22 -24.76 -21.76
N ASN A 44 1.63 -23.82 -22.50
CA ASN A 44 0.19 -23.80 -22.83
C ASN A 44 -0.70 -24.01 -21.59
N CYS A 45 -0.54 -23.15 -20.59
CA CYS A 45 -1.24 -23.28 -19.31
C CYS A 45 -2.78 -23.27 -19.49
N PRO A 46 -3.51 -24.29 -19.01
CA PRO A 46 -4.98 -24.32 -19.13
C PRO A 46 -5.68 -23.21 -18.35
N THR A 47 -5.02 -22.64 -17.33
CA THR A 47 -5.59 -21.62 -16.42
C THR A 47 -4.87 -20.27 -16.50
N GLY A 48 -3.75 -20.19 -17.22
CA GLY A 48 -2.76 -19.11 -17.08
C GLY A 48 -3.30 -17.71 -17.38
N SER A 49 -4.25 -17.60 -18.30
CA SER A 49 -4.86 -16.31 -18.68
C SER A 49 -5.69 -15.68 -17.58
N ARG A 50 -6.27 -16.46 -16.66
CA ARG A 50 -7.20 -15.95 -15.63
C ARG A 50 -6.50 -15.39 -14.39
N ILE A 51 -5.23 -15.75 -14.17
CA ILE A 51 -4.52 -15.42 -12.93
C ILE A 51 -3.41 -14.38 -13.12
N SER A 52 -3.09 -14.06 -14.38
CA SER A 52 -2.08 -13.08 -14.73
C SER A 52 -2.53 -11.69 -14.30
N VAL A 53 -1.88 -11.14 -13.27
CA VAL A 53 -2.05 -9.74 -12.87
C VAL A 53 -1.05 -8.92 -13.67
N GLN A 54 -1.51 -8.31 -14.74
CA GLN A 54 -0.70 -7.38 -15.51
C GLN A 54 -0.70 -6.02 -14.82
N VAL A 55 0.48 -5.45 -14.64
CA VAL A 55 0.65 -4.13 -14.05
C VAL A 55 0.55 -3.09 -15.18
N PRO A 56 -0.49 -2.23 -15.18
CA PRO A 56 -0.65 -1.19 -16.19
C PRO A 56 0.48 -0.17 -16.10
N ILE A 57 0.86 0.40 -17.24
CA ILE A 57 1.86 1.47 -17.34
C ILE A 57 1.13 2.81 -17.43
N CYS A 58 1.59 3.81 -16.67
CA CYS A 58 1.02 5.15 -16.74
C CYS A 58 1.38 5.84 -18.08
N PRO A 59 0.42 6.43 -18.82
CA PRO A 59 0.68 7.09 -20.11
C PRO A 59 1.45 8.42 -20.01
N ILE A 60 1.55 9.00 -18.80
CA ILE A 60 2.21 10.31 -18.60
C ILE A 60 3.66 10.16 -18.13
N CYS A 61 3.93 9.21 -17.22
CA CYS A 61 5.26 9.04 -16.62
C CYS A 61 5.95 7.72 -16.96
N GLU A 62 5.30 6.85 -17.75
CA GLU A 62 5.82 5.56 -18.23
C GLU A 62 6.24 4.58 -17.10
N LYS A 63 5.80 4.82 -15.86
CA LYS A 63 6.08 3.93 -14.73
C LYS A 63 4.97 2.90 -14.54
N PRO A 64 5.30 1.68 -14.09
CA PRO A 64 4.29 0.68 -13.72
C PRO A 64 3.49 1.15 -12.50
N VAL A 65 2.17 1.17 -12.62
CA VAL A 65 1.25 1.56 -11.55
C VAL A 65 0.85 0.31 -10.77
N PRO A 66 1.25 0.15 -9.49
CA PRO A 66 1.08 -1.11 -8.75
C PRO A 66 -0.39 -1.37 -8.40
N THR A 67 -1.09 -2.17 -9.21
CA THR A 67 -2.51 -2.43 -9.03
C THR A 67 -2.81 -3.71 -8.22
N PRO A 68 -3.62 -3.64 -7.14
CA PRO A 68 -4.11 -4.84 -6.48
C PRO A 68 -5.19 -5.51 -7.34
N LYS A 69 -5.43 -6.81 -7.12
CA LYS A 69 -6.34 -7.61 -7.96
C LYS A 69 -7.81 -7.16 -7.94
N ASP A 70 -8.21 -6.44 -6.90
CA ASP A 70 -9.61 -6.12 -6.60
C ASP A 70 -10.06 -4.75 -7.13
N VAL A 71 -9.12 -3.89 -7.53
CA VAL A 71 -9.41 -2.51 -7.94
C VAL A 71 -9.43 -2.41 -9.46
N ASN A 72 -10.34 -1.58 -9.98
CA ASN A 72 -10.40 -1.29 -11.42
C ASN A 72 -9.09 -0.61 -11.88
N VAL A 73 -8.49 -1.16 -12.94
CA VAL A 73 -7.20 -0.72 -13.48
C VAL A 73 -7.22 0.76 -13.88
N ASP A 74 -8.29 1.21 -14.54
CA ASP A 74 -8.43 2.59 -15.00
C ASP A 74 -8.55 3.56 -13.83
N GLN A 75 -9.33 3.21 -12.80
CA GLN A 75 -9.48 4.04 -11.61
C GLN A 75 -8.13 4.30 -10.94
N GLN A 76 -7.30 3.26 -10.83
CA GLN A 76 -6.02 3.39 -10.15
C GLN A 76 -4.97 4.14 -10.96
N VAL A 77 -4.94 3.94 -12.28
CA VAL A 77 -4.11 4.75 -13.17
C VAL A 77 -4.56 6.21 -13.10
N ASN A 78 -5.87 6.47 -13.06
CA ASN A 78 -6.43 7.81 -12.88
C ASN A 78 -6.06 8.41 -11.51
N GLU A 79 -6.14 7.67 -10.41
CA GLU A 79 -5.71 8.13 -9.09
C GLU A 79 -4.21 8.47 -9.07
N HIS A 80 -3.37 7.65 -9.72
CA HIS A 80 -1.96 7.93 -9.87
C HIS A 80 -1.70 9.23 -10.67
N ILE A 81 -2.47 9.46 -11.74
CA ILE A 81 -2.40 10.68 -12.54
C ILE A 81 -2.82 11.90 -11.71
N GLN A 82 -3.93 11.80 -10.97
CA GLN A 82 -4.43 12.86 -10.07
C GLN A 82 -3.42 13.24 -8.98
N ASN A 83 -2.62 12.28 -8.51
CA ASN A 83 -1.53 12.52 -7.56
C ASN A 83 -0.22 13.00 -8.23
N ASN A 84 -0.29 13.63 -9.42
CA ASN A 84 0.86 14.14 -10.17
C ASN A 84 1.93 13.05 -10.44
N CYS A 85 1.50 11.82 -10.70
CA CYS A 85 2.37 10.65 -10.88
C CYS A 85 3.32 10.40 -9.69
N GLN A 86 3.01 10.91 -8.50
CA GLN A 86 3.82 10.69 -7.31
C GLN A 86 3.53 9.30 -6.76
N THR A 87 4.57 8.47 -6.71
CA THR A 87 4.50 7.22 -5.95
C THR A 87 4.54 7.55 -4.46
N PRO A 88 3.72 6.89 -3.62
CA PRO A 88 3.74 7.14 -2.18
C PRO A 88 5.15 6.89 -1.64
N LYS A 89 5.72 7.87 -0.92
CA LYS A 89 7.05 7.77 -0.32
C LYS A 89 7.04 6.59 0.66
N ARG A 90 7.62 5.46 0.25
CA ARG A 90 7.72 4.28 1.11
C ARG A 90 8.53 4.63 2.35
N ALA A 91 8.07 4.17 3.51
CA ALA A 91 8.83 4.27 4.74
C ALA A 91 10.22 3.64 4.53
N LYS A 92 11.23 4.19 5.22
CA LYS A 92 12.62 3.69 5.11
C LYS A 92 12.64 2.24 5.58
N VAL A 93 12.78 1.32 4.62
CA VAL A 93 12.84 -0.14 4.83
C VAL A 93 13.98 -0.53 5.78
N TYR A 94 15.11 0.18 5.68
CA TYR A 94 16.27 -0.01 6.55
C TYR A 94 16.29 1.04 7.68
N SER A 95 15.63 0.72 8.79
CA SER A 95 15.52 1.60 9.95
C SER A 95 16.56 1.31 11.04
N ASN A 96 17.02 0.07 11.16
CA ASN A 96 17.85 -0.39 12.29
C ASN A 96 19.33 -0.07 12.06
N ALA A 97 19.80 1.04 12.64
CA ALA A 97 21.18 1.49 12.49
C ALA A 97 22.12 0.83 13.51
N CYS A 98 23.31 0.45 13.04
CA CYS A 98 24.36 -0.08 13.88
C CYS A 98 24.89 0.97 14.88
N THR A 99 25.05 0.57 16.15
CA THR A 99 25.57 1.45 17.23
C THR A 99 27.10 1.49 17.27
N VAL A 100 27.82 0.60 16.56
CA VAL A 100 29.29 0.58 16.54
C VAL A 100 29.85 1.87 15.94
N PRO A 101 30.79 2.58 16.61
CA PRO A 101 31.44 3.75 16.03
C PRO A 101 32.16 3.35 14.73
N LYS A 102 31.98 4.14 13.66
CA LYS A 102 32.44 3.90 12.27
C LYS A 102 31.55 2.97 11.43
N CYS A 103 30.49 2.36 11.95
CA CYS A 103 29.56 1.58 11.15
C CYS A 103 28.33 2.41 10.72
N LYS A 104 28.09 2.54 9.42
CA LYS A 104 26.90 3.24 8.85
C LYS A 104 25.83 2.29 8.28
N LYS A 105 25.99 0.98 8.49
CA LYS A 105 25.07 -0.04 7.96
C LYS A 105 23.73 0.02 8.70
N LYS A 106 22.64 -0.12 7.94
CA LYS A 106 21.27 -0.22 8.45
C LYS A 106 20.68 -1.54 7.97
N GLU A 107 20.05 -2.27 8.88
CA GLU A 107 19.48 -3.59 8.60
C GLU A 107 17.95 -3.52 8.56
N LEU A 108 17.36 -4.43 7.78
CA LEU A 108 15.91 -4.62 7.72
C LEU A 108 15.37 -5.16 9.06
N VAL A 109 16.14 -6.04 9.69
CA VAL A 109 15.79 -6.71 10.95
C VAL A 109 16.61 -6.12 12.09
N ALA A 110 15.96 -5.87 13.23
CA ALA A 110 16.62 -5.38 14.42
C ALA A 110 17.46 -6.48 15.09
N MET A 111 18.79 -6.38 15.03
CA MET A 111 19.70 -7.25 15.77
C MET A 111 20.10 -6.59 17.09
N ASN A 112 19.28 -6.77 18.12
CA ASN A 112 19.58 -6.29 19.46
C ASN A 112 20.50 -7.27 20.20
N CYS A 113 21.56 -6.76 20.81
CA CYS A 113 22.42 -7.60 21.66
C CYS A 113 21.71 -7.93 22.97
N SER A 114 21.68 -9.19 23.39
CA SER A 114 21.03 -9.63 24.62
C SER A 114 21.63 -9.00 25.90
N LYS A 115 22.90 -8.58 25.88
CA LYS A 115 23.58 -8.01 27.06
C LYS A 115 23.46 -6.48 27.14
N CYS A 116 23.75 -5.74 26.07
CA CYS A 116 23.75 -4.27 26.09
C CYS A 116 22.44 -3.64 25.55
N ARG A 117 21.57 -4.43 24.90
CA ARG A 117 20.29 -4.01 24.29
C ARG A 117 20.38 -2.94 23.21
N ASN A 118 21.58 -2.67 22.68
CA ASN A 118 21.77 -1.80 21.52
C ASN A 118 21.62 -2.58 20.20
N ASN A 119 21.34 -1.87 19.10
CA ASN A 119 21.20 -2.45 17.78
C ASN A 119 22.53 -2.45 17.01
N TYR A 120 22.82 -3.55 16.33
CA TYR A 120 24.02 -3.72 15.52
C TYR A 120 23.67 -4.28 14.13
N CYS A 121 24.56 -4.08 13.15
CA CYS A 121 24.37 -4.68 11.83
C CYS A 121 24.73 -6.17 11.81
N LEU A 122 24.44 -6.88 10.73
CA LEU A 122 24.78 -8.31 10.60
C LEU A 122 26.28 -8.58 10.80
N SER A 123 27.13 -7.62 10.42
CA SER A 123 28.59 -7.69 10.62
C SER A 123 29.06 -7.45 12.06
N HIS A 124 28.29 -6.73 12.89
CA HIS A 124 28.67 -6.45 14.30
C HIS A 124 27.71 -7.07 15.31
N ARG A 125 27.02 -8.15 14.91
CA ARG A 125 26.04 -8.85 15.75
C ARG A 125 26.68 -9.48 16.99
N HIS A 126 27.92 -9.97 16.88
CA HIS A 126 28.58 -10.66 17.99
C HIS A 126 29.18 -9.67 18.99
N GLU A 127 29.29 -10.12 20.24
CA GLU A 127 29.74 -9.33 21.39
C GLU A 127 31.16 -8.78 21.22
N ARG A 128 31.99 -9.47 20.44
CA ARG A 128 33.37 -9.10 20.12
C ARG A 128 33.46 -7.95 19.13
N ASP A 129 32.50 -7.85 18.20
CA ASP A 129 32.53 -6.87 17.12
C ASP A 129 32.09 -5.48 17.56
N HIS A 130 31.35 -5.38 18.67
CA HIS A 130 30.86 -4.11 19.20
C HIS A 130 31.37 -3.78 20.61
N SER A 131 32.37 -4.50 21.12
CA SER A 131 32.91 -4.34 22.47
C SER A 131 31.79 -4.25 23.52
N CYS A 132 31.00 -5.32 23.65
CA CYS A 132 29.75 -5.32 24.41
C CYS A 132 29.91 -4.87 25.87
N GLU A 133 29.46 -3.65 26.16
CA GLU A 133 29.34 -3.17 27.54
C GLU A 133 27.97 -3.56 28.11
N ARG A 134 27.97 -4.55 29.02
CA ARG A 134 26.73 -5.04 29.66
C ARG A 134 26.09 -3.88 30.43
N LYS A 135 24.96 -3.38 29.95
CA LYS A 135 24.08 -2.51 30.73
C LYS A 135 23.40 -3.36 31.81
N VAL A 136 24.03 -3.49 32.97
CA VAL A 136 23.33 -3.97 34.18
C VAL A 136 22.14 -3.05 34.36
N GLY A 137 20.94 -3.57 34.15
CA GLY A 137 19.72 -2.79 34.19
C GLY A 137 19.57 -2.21 35.59
N GLU A 138 19.81 -0.91 35.73
CA GLU A 138 19.34 -0.15 36.87
C GLU A 138 17.81 -0.12 36.75
N MET A 139 17.17 -1.18 37.25
CA MET A 139 15.76 -1.20 37.57
C MET A 139 15.54 -0.19 38.71
N LYS A 140 15.61 1.10 38.41
CA LYS A 140 14.93 2.10 39.24
C LYS A 140 13.44 1.90 38.99
N ILE A 141 12.86 1.01 39.79
CA ILE A 141 11.42 1.03 40.10
C ILE A 141 11.19 2.40 40.76
N ASN A 142 11.00 3.44 39.96
CA ASN A 142 10.49 4.70 40.47
C ASN A 142 9.00 4.51 40.67
N GLN A 143 8.66 4.08 41.88
CA GLN A 143 7.31 3.96 42.38
C GLN A 143 6.57 5.30 42.18
N LYS A 144 5.39 5.19 41.57
CA LYS A 144 4.22 6.05 41.80
C LYS A 144 4.38 7.53 41.43
N LYS A 145 4.04 7.86 40.18
CA LYS A 145 3.25 9.07 39.92
C LYS A 145 1.82 8.66 39.58
N SER A 146 0.92 9.29 40.33
CA SER A 146 -0.47 8.94 40.57
C SER A 146 -1.31 8.80 39.30
N TRP A 147 -2.20 7.80 39.30
CA TRP A 147 -3.12 7.44 38.23
C TRP A 147 -4.37 8.37 38.15
N THR A 148 -4.34 9.54 38.82
CA THR A 148 -5.53 10.36 39.10
C THR A 148 -5.64 11.66 38.30
N ASP A 149 -4.66 12.02 37.47
CA ASP A 149 -4.71 13.27 36.69
C ASP A 149 -5.39 13.14 35.31
N SER A 150 -5.60 11.92 34.81
CA SER A 150 -6.18 11.69 33.48
C SER A 150 -7.71 11.75 33.42
N ILE A 151 -8.41 11.74 34.56
CA ILE A 151 -9.88 11.78 34.59
C ILE A 151 -10.40 13.24 34.48
N THR A 152 -9.59 14.23 34.88
CA THR A 152 -9.99 15.65 34.90
C THR A 152 -9.96 16.32 33.52
N SER A 153 -9.18 15.81 32.56
CA SER A 153 -9.18 16.30 31.17
C SER A 153 -10.37 15.77 30.36
N ILE A 154 -10.86 14.57 30.66
CA ILE A 154 -12.01 13.94 29.99
C ILE A 154 -13.33 14.64 30.38
N ALA A 155 -13.42 15.16 31.60
CA ALA A 155 -14.60 15.90 32.07
C ALA A 155 -14.77 17.28 31.40
N ARG A 156 -13.69 17.95 30.99
CA ARG A 156 -13.76 19.26 30.31
C ARG A 156 -14.08 19.17 28.83
N SER A 157 -13.76 18.05 28.18
CA SER A 157 -14.06 17.82 26.75
C SER A 157 -15.50 17.38 26.47
N ARG A 158 -16.29 17.04 27.50
CA ARG A 158 -17.66 16.53 27.35
C ARG A 158 -18.77 17.58 27.45
N MET A 159 -18.43 18.87 27.51
CA MET A 159 -19.41 19.95 27.74
C MET A 159 -19.46 21.02 26.65
N ASN A 160 -18.93 20.74 25.45
CA ASN A 160 -19.04 21.64 24.29
C ASN A 160 -20.05 21.11 23.26
N PRO A 161 -21.34 21.47 23.33
CA PRO A 161 -22.29 21.25 22.25
C PRO A 161 -22.08 22.35 21.18
N CYS A 162 -20.89 22.46 20.60
CA CYS A 162 -20.57 23.62 19.76
C CYS A 162 -19.54 23.28 18.67
N SER A 163 -19.93 22.35 17.79
CA SER A 163 -19.30 22.16 16.47
C SER A 163 -20.14 21.31 15.51
N ALA A 164 -21.24 20.69 15.99
CA ALA A 164 -22.16 19.94 15.14
C ALA A 164 -23.07 20.83 14.26
N GLN A 165 -23.39 22.06 14.67
CA GLN A 165 -24.30 22.94 13.93
C GLN A 165 -23.63 23.69 12.76
N ALA A 166 -22.32 23.95 12.84
CA ALA A 166 -21.60 24.67 11.78
C ALA A 166 -21.31 23.81 10.53
N ARG A 167 -21.48 22.49 10.60
CA ARG A 167 -21.30 21.59 9.45
C ARG A 167 -22.57 21.39 8.64
N THR A 168 -23.74 21.51 9.25
CA THR A 168 -25.01 21.22 8.58
C THR A 168 -25.41 22.31 7.59
N GLU A 169 -25.15 23.59 7.87
CA GLU A 169 -25.51 24.68 6.95
C GLU A 169 -24.68 24.68 5.65
N GLY A 170 -23.38 24.33 5.75
CA GLY A 170 -22.49 24.24 4.59
C GLY A 170 -22.80 23.03 3.70
N ASP A 171 -23.04 21.87 4.30
CA ASP A 171 -23.34 20.64 3.56
C ASP A 171 -24.75 20.69 2.92
N GLU A 172 -25.74 21.34 3.55
CA GLU A 172 -27.09 21.51 2.98
C GLU A 172 -27.09 22.44 1.75
N ALA A 173 -26.34 23.55 1.81
CA ALA A 173 -26.24 24.48 0.68
C ALA A 173 -25.59 23.81 -0.54
N LEU A 174 -24.55 22.98 -0.32
CA LEU A 174 -23.91 22.21 -1.39
C LEU A 174 -24.88 21.18 -1.99
N ALA A 175 -25.65 20.47 -1.16
CA ALA A 175 -26.64 19.50 -1.63
C ALA A 175 -27.73 20.14 -2.52
N ARG A 176 -28.23 21.32 -2.15
CA ARG A 176 -29.23 22.07 -2.96
C ARG A 176 -28.65 22.55 -4.30
N SER A 177 -27.37 22.91 -4.33
CA SER A 177 -26.69 23.39 -5.53
C SER A 177 -26.50 22.26 -6.56
N LEU A 178 -26.06 21.08 -6.12
CA LEU A 178 -25.96 19.88 -6.96
C LEU A 178 -27.33 19.47 -7.55
N GLN A 179 -28.38 19.55 -6.74
CA GLN A 179 -29.74 19.22 -7.18
C GLN A 179 -30.28 20.21 -8.24
N GLN A 180 -29.92 21.51 -8.14
CA GLN A 180 -30.24 22.50 -9.16
C GLN A 180 -29.46 22.28 -10.46
N GLU A 181 -28.18 21.91 -10.37
CA GLU A 181 -27.37 21.57 -11.55
C GLU A 181 -27.94 20.33 -12.27
N GLU A 182 -28.38 19.31 -11.52
CA GLU A 182 -29.07 18.15 -12.11
C GLU A 182 -30.39 18.55 -12.78
N TYR A 183 -31.20 19.41 -12.15
CA TYR A 183 -32.45 19.89 -12.75
C TYR A 183 -32.21 20.67 -14.05
N ASN A 184 -31.21 21.56 -14.08
CA ASN A 184 -30.84 22.32 -15.27
C ASN A 184 -30.31 21.45 -16.42
N ARG A 185 -29.75 20.27 -16.12
CA ARG A 185 -29.33 19.31 -17.17
C ARG A 185 -30.50 18.56 -17.79
N VAL A 186 -31.62 18.42 -17.09
CA VAL A 186 -32.78 17.60 -17.52
C VAL A 186 -33.94 18.46 -18.03
N ALA A 187 -34.04 19.72 -17.62
CA ALA A 187 -35.13 20.61 -18.05
C ALA A 187 -34.94 21.11 -19.50
N PRO A 188 -35.87 20.85 -20.43
CA PRO A 188 -35.86 21.43 -21.76
C PRO A 188 -36.16 22.94 -21.69
N PRO A 189 -35.73 23.75 -22.68
CA PRO A 189 -35.96 25.20 -22.65
C PRO A 189 -37.46 25.50 -22.73
N HIS A 190 -38.00 26.11 -21.67
CA HIS A 190 -39.34 26.68 -21.68
C HIS A 190 -39.34 27.86 -22.66
N GLN A 191 -39.90 27.66 -23.86
CA GLN A 191 -40.12 28.74 -24.82
C GLN A 191 -41.11 29.74 -24.21
N THR A 192 -40.60 30.88 -23.78
CA THR A 192 -41.41 32.06 -23.47
C THR A 192 -42.00 32.56 -24.79
N ARG A 193 -43.21 32.11 -25.10
CA ARG A 193 -44.01 32.66 -26.20
C ARG A 193 -44.45 34.07 -25.80
N ASN A 194 -43.70 35.05 -26.28
CA ASN A 194 -44.03 36.46 -26.24
C ASN A 194 -45.23 36.70 -27.18
N SER A 195 -46.45 36.65 -26.65
CA SER A 195 -47.66 37.09 -27.37
C SER A 195 -47.94 38.55 -27.04
N ASN A 196 -47.18 39.44 -27.68
CA ASN A 196 -47.63 40.81 -27.95
C ASN A 196 -48.67 40.74 -29.07
N SER A 197 -49.95 40.62 -28.71
CA SER A 197 -51.06 40.81 -29.65
C SER A 197 -52.01 41.85 -29.09
N ASN A 198 -51.99 42.97 -29.80
CA ASN A 198 -52.65 44.25 -29.62
C ASN A 198 -54.17 44.12 -29.34
N CYS A 199 -54.64 44.84 -28.32
CA CYS A 199 -56.06 45.08 -28.09
C CYS A 199 -56.55 46.22 -29.01
N THR A 200 -57.54 45.95 -29.85
CA THR A 200 -58.44 46.99 -30.41
C THR A 200 -59.84 46.42 -30.48
N VAL A 201 -60.71 46.97 -29.64
CA VAL A 201 -62.17 46.82 -29.67
C VAL A 201 -62.71 47.91 -30.58
N SER A 202 -63.43 47.50 -31.64
CA SER A 202 -64.46 48.24 -32.38
C SER A 202 -65.45 47.24 -32.95
#